data_AF-A0A3Q2Q2A1-F1
#
_entry.id   AF-A0A3Q2Q2A1-F1
#
_cell.length_a   1.000
_cell.length_b   1.000
_cell.length_c   1.000
_cell.angle_alpha   90.00
_cell.angle_beta   90.00
_cell.angle_gamma   90.00
#
_symmetry.space_group_name_H-M   'P 1'
#
loop_
_entity.id
_entity.type
_entity.pdbx_description
1 polymer ?
#
loop_
_entity_poly.entity_id
_entity_poly.type
_entity_poly.pdbx_seq_one_letter_code
_entity_poly.pdbx_strand_id
1 'polypeptide(L)'
;WSPSVFVGSHAVLSAPSLDPQLDQHWNLWKSWHSKNYHQREEGWRRMVWEKNLKKIELHNLEHSMGKHSYRLGMNHFGDMVRRFAFRTAVTMSRNFKGSLFLEPNFLEAPRSVDWREKGYVTPVKDQVRRRLPLFLFPQFLLLMFQMEINQSGSSLRNTAALDPDHPYQPLL
;
A
#
# COMPACT_ATOMS: atom_id res chain seq x y z
N TRP A 1 16.05 -20.88 64.64
CA TRP A 1 16.23 -20.58 63.22
C TRP A 1 15.75 -21.80 62.44
N SER A 2 14.53 -21.77 61.91
CA SER A 2 14.00 -22.87 61.08
C SER A 2 14.21 -22.53 59.60
N PRO A 3 14.70 -23.44 58.75
CA PRO A 3 14.81 -23.18 57.33
C PRO A 3 13.54 -23.64 56.61
N SER A 4 12.79 -22.69 56.05
CA SER A 4 11.68 -22.96 55.15
C SER A 4 12.19 -23.49 53.82
N VAL A 5 11.68 -24.65 53.40
CA VAL A 5 11.96 -25.27 52.10
C VAL A 5 11.04 -24.63 51.05
N PHE A 6 11.61 -23.94 50.07
CA PHE A 6 10.86 -23.39 48.94
C PHE A 6 10.62 -24.48 47.90
N VAL A 7 9.36 -24.89 47.72
CA VAL A 7 8.95 -25.77 46.61
C VAL A 7 8.76 -24.89 45.37
N GLY A 8 9.72 -24.94 44.45
CA GLY A 8 9.64 -24.25 43.17
C GLY A 8 8.58 -24.89 42.27
N SER A 9 7.47 -24.18 42.04
CA SER A 9 6.50 -24.53 41.00
C SER A 9 7.13 -24.26 39.63
N HIS A 10 7.57 -25.32 38.92
CA HIS A 10 7.98 -25.21 37.53
C HIS A 10 6.73 -25.07 36.65
N ALA A 11 6.41 -23.84 36.27
CA ALA A 11 5.46 -23.60 35.17
C ALA A 11 6.06 -24.17 33.88
N VAL A 12 5.49 -25.27 33.39
CA VAL A 12 5.83 -25.84 32.08
C VAL A 12 5.33 -24.85 31.02
N LEU A 13 6.24 -24.04 30.48
CA LEU A 13 5.98 -23.23 29.30
C LEU A 13 5.83 -24.18 28.10
N SER A 14 4.59 -24.56 27.79
CA SER A 14 4.30 -25.27 26.54
C SER A 14 4.71 -24.39 25.37
N ALA A 15 5.62 -24.88 24.54
CA ALA A 15 6.01 -24.20 23.32
C ALA A 15 4.74 -24.05 22.43
N PRO A 16 4.53 -22.91 21.76
CA PRO A 16 3.41 -22.75 20.85
C PRO A 16 3.46 -23.86 19.79
N SER A 17 2.46 -24.74 19.76
CA SER A 17 2.40 -25.80 18.76
C SER A 17 1.95 -25.20 17.43
N LEU A 18 2.75 -25.41 16.39
CA LEU A 18 2.39 -25.10 15.01
C LEU A 18 1.30 -26.07 14.56
N ASP A 19 0.37 -25.59 13.74
CA ASP A 19 -0.70 -26.43 13.21
C ASP A 19 -0.21 -27.25 12.00
N PRO A 20 -0.08 -28.58 12.11
CA PRO A 20 0.41 -29.42 11.02
C PRO A 20 -0.49 -29.36 9.78
N GLN A 21 -1.79 -29.06 9.94
CA GLN A 21 -2.72 -28.95 8.81
C GLN A 21 -2.38 -27.76 7.90
N LEU A 22 -1.68 -26.76 8.43
CA LEU A 22 -1.33 -25.56 7.68
C LEU A 22 0.04 -25.65 6.97
N ASP A 23 0.75 -26.79 7.08
CA ASP A 23 2.11 -26.92 6.55
C ASP A 23 2.17 -26.84 5.03
N GLN A 24 1.20 -27.44 4.34
CA GLN A 24 1.08 -27.30 2.89
C GLN A 24 0.79 -25.85 2.49
N HIS A 25 -0.12 -25.17 3.19
CA HIS A 25 -0.43 -23.77 2.93
C HIS A 25 0.76 -22.85 3.17
N TRP A 26 1.57 -23.12 4.20
CA TRP A 26 2.80 -22.40 4.46
C TRP A 26 3.82 -22.55 3.34
N ASN A 27 4.04 -23.79 2.89
CA ASN A 27 5.00 -24.07 1.83
C ASN A 27 4.57 -23.43 0.50
N LEU A 28 3.28 -23.50 0.16
CA LEU A 28 2.71 -22.81 -1.00
C LEU A 28 2.86 -21.29 -0.90
N TRP A 29 2.54 -20.70 0.25
CA TRP A 29 2.67 -19.26 0.48
C TRP A 29 4.13 -18.80 0.36
N LYS A 30 5.08 -19.55 0.94
CA LYS A 30 6.51 -19.27 0.81
C LYS A 30 6.94 -19.32 -0.65
N SER A 31 6.53 -20.35 -1.39
CA SER A 31 6.86 -20.50 -2.82
C SER A 31 6.30 -19.33 -3.63
N TRP A 32 5.02 -19.02 -3.46
CA TRP A 32 4.34 -17.93 -4.15
C TRP A 32 4.99 -16.56 -3.92
N HIS A 33 5.48 -16.30 -2.70
CA HIS A 33 6.14 -15.05 -2.34
C HIS A 33 7.67 -15.12 -2.37
N SER A 34 8.24 -16.20 -2.92
CA SER A 34 9.69 -16.43 -3.02
C SER A 34 10.43 -16.23 -1.70
N LYS A 35 9.84 -16.71 -0.61
CA LYS A 35 10.40 -16.61 0.75
C LYS A 35 11.37 -17.77 0.99
N ASN A 36 12.58 -17.44 1.43
CA ASN A 36 13.58 -18.39 1.88
C ASN A 36 14.10 -17.95 3.25
N TYR A 37 14.05 -18.84 4.24
CA TYR A 37 14.41 -18.54 5.62
C TYR A 37 15.48 -19.51 6.11
N HIS A 38 16.32 -19.04 7.03
CA HIS A 38 17.18 -19.94 7.78
C HIS A 38 16.36 -20.77 8.77
N GLN A 39 16.82 -21.99 9.07
CA GLN A 39 16.12 -22.94 9.95
C GLN A 39 15.78 -22.37 11.34
N ARG A 40 16.64 -21.48 11.87
CA ARG A 40 16.41 -20.77 13.15
C ARG A 40 15.31 -19.72 13.08
N GLU A 41 15.00 -19.20 11.89
CA GLU A 41 13.99 -18.17 11.70
C GLU A 41 12.62 -18.73 11.30
N GLU A 42 12.61 -19.84 10.56
CA GLU A 42 11.41 -20.36 9.94
C GLU A 42 10.29 -20.63 10.96
N GLY A 43 10.61 -21.20 12.12
CA GLY A 43 9.63 -21.50 13.16
C GLY A 43 8.88 -20.26 13.66
N TRP A 44 9.59 -19.16 13.94
CA TRP A 44 8.92 -17.94 14.41
C TRP A 44 8.20 -17.19 13.29
N ARG A 45 8.71 -17.23 12.06
CA ARG A 45 8.03 -16.70 10.87
C ARG A 45 6.71 -17.42 10.63
N ARG A 46 6.72 -18.75 10.76
CA ARG A 46 5.54 -19.60 10.68
C ARG A 46 4.51 -19.24 11.76
N MET A 47 4.93 -19.06 13.01
CA MET A 47 4.04 -18.63 14.09
C MET A 47 3.37 -17.27 13.79
N VAL A 48 4.13 -16.30 13.26
CA VAL A 48 3.58 -14.98 12.90
C VAL A 48 2.58 -15.11 11.75
N TRP A 49 2.88 -15.94 10.75
CA TRP A 49 2.00 -16.21 9.64
C TRP A 49 0.68 -16.83 10.07
N GLU A 50 0.69 -17.86 10.92
CA GLU A 50 -0.53 -18.49 11.42
C GLU A 50 -1.37 -17.52 12.27
N LYS A 51 -0.71 -16.71 13.11
CA LYS A 51 -1.39 -15.67 13.88
C LYS A 51 -2.08 -14.64 12.99
N ASN A 52 -1.42 -14.23 11.90
CA ASN A 52 -2.00 -13.31 10.93
C ASN A 52 -3.13 -13.96 10.13
N LEU A 53 -3.03 -15.26 9.80
CA LEU A 53 -4.10 -16.01 9.14
C LEU A 53 -5.37 -16.05 9.99
N LYS A 54 -5.25 -16.45 11.26
CA LYS A 54 -6.40 -16.48 12.20
C LYS A 54 -7.04 -15.10 12.36
N LYS A 55 -6.23 -14.04 12.37
CA LYS A 55 -6.74 -12.66 12.40
C LYS A 55 -7.52 -12.31 11.14
N ILE A 56 -7.06 -12.71 9.97
CA ILE A 56 -7.74 -12.47 8.69
C ILE A 56 -9.08 -13.20 8.67
N GLU A 57 -9.10 -14.47 9.10
CA GLU A 57 -10.31 -15.28 9.17
C GLU A 57 -11.36 -14.65 10.09
N LEU A 58 -10.95 -14.28 11.31
CA LEU A 58 -11.84 -13.62 12.28
C LEU A 58 -12.38 -12.29 11.73
N HIS A 59 -11.53 -11.43 11.16
CA HIS A 59 -11.95 -10.16 10.56
C HIS A 59 -12.95 -10.38 9.42
N ASN A 60 -12.72 -11.38 8.57
CA ASN A 60 -13.59 -11.68 7.44
C ASN A 60 -14.93 -12.28 7.88
N LEU A 61 -14.95 -13.05 8.97
CA LEU A 61 -16.17 -13.51 9.61
C LEU A 61 -16.98 -12.33 10.16
N GLU A 62 -16.32 -11.42 10.89
CA GLU A 62 -16.96 -10.20 11.40
C GLU A 62 -17.47 -9.28 10.28
N HIS A 63 -16.73 -9.19 9.16
CA HIS A 63 -17.18 -8.51 7.95
C HIS A 63 -18.47 -9.13 7.41
N SER A 64 -18.59 -10.46 7.38
CA SER A 64 -19.83 -11.13 6.93
C SER A 64 -21.03 -10.84 7.84
N MET A 65 -20.77 -10.44 9.08
CA MET A 65 -21.77 -9.96 10.05
C MET A 65 -22.02 -8.45 9.97
N GLY A 66 -21.42 -7.74 8.98
CA GLY A 66 -21.58 -6.29 8.81
C GLY A 66 -20.78 -5.43 9.79
N LYS A 67 -19.85 -6.00 10.58
CA LYS A 67 -19.05 -5.24 11.56
C LYS A 67 -17.89 -4.46 10.92
N HIS A 68 -17.51 -4.80 9.70
CA HIS A 68 -16.44 -4.15 8.95
C HIS A 68 -16.90 -3.84 7.53
N SER A 69 -16.40 -2.74 6.96
CA SER A 69 -16.66 -2.33 5.57
C SER A 69 -15.68 -2.91 4.55
N TYR A 70 -14.67 -3.65 5.02
CA TYR A 70 -13.62 -4.23 4.18
C TYR A 70 -13.19 -5.61 4.67
N ARG A 71 -12.56 -6.36 3.77
CA ARG A 71 -12.00 -7.69 4.03
C ARG A 71 -10.49 -7.63 4.09
N LEU A 72 -9.90 -8.58 4.82
CA LEU A 72 -8.46 -8.81 4.83
C LEU A 72 -8.11 -10.01 3.96
N GLY A 73 -6.90 -10.00 3.41
CA GLY A 73 -6.35 -11.11 2.63
C GLY A 73 -4.92 -11.38 3.05
N MET A 74 -4.52 -12.66 2.97
CA MET A 74 -3.12 -13.04 3.19
C MET A 74 -2.27 -12.48 2.06
N ASN A 75 -1.15 -11.83 2.39
CA ASN A 75 -0.27 -11.19 1.42
C ASN A 75 1.20 -11.44 1.78
N HIS A 76 2.12 -10.80 1.06
CA HIS A 76 3.57 -10.98 1.26
C HIS A 76 4.11 -10.47 2.62
N PHE A 77 3.29 -9.73 3.38
CA PHE A 77 3.55 -9.31 4.76
C PHE A 77 3.01 -10.30 5.80
N GLY A 78 2.50 -11.46 5.38
CA GLY A 78 1.92 -12.48 6.25
C GLY A 78 2.85 -12.92 7.38
N ASP A 79 4.17 -12.92 7.16
CA ASP A 79 5.19 -13.32 8.13
C ASP A 79 5.76 -12.14 8.95
N MET A 80 5.16 -10.95 8.87
CA MET A 80 5.66 -9.75 9.54
C MET A 80 4.82 -9.34 10.76
N VAL A 81 5.51 -8.90 11.81
CA VAL A 81 4.87 -8.30 12.97
C VAL A 81 4.52 -6.85 12.66
N ARG A 82 3.30 -6.42 13.01
CA ARG A 82 2.73 -5.09 12.73
C ARG A 82 3.69 -3.92 12.94
N ARG A 83 4.51 -3.94 14.00
CA ARG A 83 5.49 -2.87 14.31
C ARG A 83 6.53 -2.68 13.18
N PHE A 84 6.92 -3.76 12.50
CA PHE A 84 7.89 -3.70 11.41
C PHE A 84 7.24 -3.24 10.10
N ALA A 85 5.99 -3.62 9.82
CA ALA A 85 5.24 -3.15 8.65
C ALA A 85 4.99 -1.63 8.67
N PHE A 86 4.86 -1.02 9.85
CA PHE A 86 4.72 0.44 9.96
C PHE A 86 6.04 1.19 9.77
N ARG A 87 7.20 0.57 10.01
CA ARG A 87 8.50 1.20 9.72
C ARG A 87 8.79 1.30 8.23
N THR A 88 8.16 0.44 7.42
CA THR A 88 8.14 0.58 5.96
C THR A 88 7.07 1.56 5.47
N ALA A 89 6.25 2.13 6.36
CA ALA A 89 5.41 3.26 6.01
C ALA A 89 6.20 4.56 6.22
N VAL A 90 6.08 5.47 5.27
CA VAL A 90 6.88 6.70 5.19
C VAL A 90 6.65 7.59 6.41
N THR A 91 7.71 7.98 7.11
CA THR A 91 7.65 9.08 8.08
C THR A 91 7.56 10.40 7.32
N MET A 92 6.37 10.98 7.23
CA MET A 92 6.16 12.28 6.58
C MET A 92 6.78 13.39 7.46
N SER A 93 7.86 14.01 6.98
CA SER A 93 8.36 15.26 7.53
C SER A 93 7.36 16.39 7.23
N ARG A 94 6.95 17.15 8.24
CA ARG A 94 5.93 18.22 8.13
C ARG A 94 6.48 19.56 7.63
N ASN A 95 7.69 19.60 7.08
CA ASN A 95 8.27 20.83 6.55
C ASN A 95 7.78 21.07 5.11
N PHE A 96 6.54 21.51 4.93
CA PHE A 96 6.04 21.95 3.63
C PHE A 96 6.65 23.32 3.28
N LYS A 97 7.50 23.35 2.25
CA LYS A 97 7.90 24.58 1.54
C LYS A 97 7.24 24.56 0.16
N GLY A 98 6.07 25.17 0.02
CA GLY A 98 5.31 25.23 -1.22
C GLY A 98 4.35 26.43 -1.24
N SER A 99 3.96 26.87 -2.43
CA SER A 99 2.94 27.91 -2.60
C SER A 99 1.58 27.43 -2.11
N LEU A 100 0.77 28.35 -1.59
CA LEU A 100 -0.61 28.07 -1.21
C LEU A 100 -1.42 27.68 -2.46
N PHE A 101 -2.25 26.64 -2.34
CA PHE A 101 -3.23 26.29 -3.37
C PHE A 101 -4.29 27.39 -3.43
N LEU A 102 -4.53 27.92 -4.63
CA LEU A 102 -5.59 28.89 -4.88
C LEU A 102 -6.78 28.16 -5.49
N GLU A 103 -7.91 28.22 -4.80
CA GLU A 103 -9.15 27.62 -5.27
C GLU A 103 -9.80 28.49 -6.36
N PRO A 104 -10.16 27.93 -7.52
CA PRO A 104 -10.87 28.66 -8.57
C PRO A 104 -12.32 28.96 -8.18
N ASN A 105 -12.77 30.21 -8.36
CA ASN A 105 -14.06 30.71 -7.86
C ASN A 105 -15.34 30.05 -8.45
N PHE A 106 -15.25 29.13 -9.41
CA PHE A 106 -16.41 28.53 -10.11
C PHE A 106 -16.22 27.06 -10.53
N LEU A 107 -15.43 26.28 -9.78
CA LEU A 107 -15.27 24.85 -10.08
C LEU A 107 -16.40 24.02 -9.44
N GLU A 108 -17.30 23.48 -10.26
CA GLU A 108 -18.16 22.37 -9.85
C GLU A 108 -17.41 21.05 -10.05
N ALA A 109 -16.91 20.49 -8.94
CA ALA A 109 -16.25 19.19 -8.98
C ALA A 109 -17.30 18.08 -9.19
N PRO A 110 -17.04 17.12 -10.10
CA PRO A 110 -17.92 15.96 -10.28
C PRO A 110 -17.96 15.08 -9.03
N ARG A 111 -19.07 14.36 -8.84
CA ARG A 111 -19.31 13.50 -7.66
C ARG A 111 -18.28 12.37 -7.48
N SER A 112 -17.67 11.91 -8.57
CA SER A 112 -16.59 10.92 -8.56
C SER A 112 -15.63 11.16 -9.73
N VAL A 113 -14.34 10.94 -9.50
CA VAL A 113 -13.30 10.98 -10.54
C VAL A 113 -12.42 9.75 -10.37
N ASP A 114 -12.31 8.93 -11.41
CA ASP A 114 -11.29 7.90 -11.52
C ASP A 114 -10.23 8.34 -12.54
N TRP A 115 -9.03 8.65 -12.08
CA TRP A 115 -7.92 9.08 -12.94
C TRP A 115 -7.33 7.94 -13.79
N ARG A 116 -7.65 6.67 -13.46
CA ARG A 116 -7.22 5.50 -14.23
C ARG A 116 -7.88 5.47 -15.61
N GLU A 117 -9.16 5.81 -15.67
CA GLU A 117 -9.93 5.89 -16.93
C GLU A 117 -9.39 6.96 -17.86
N LYS A 118 -8.78 8.01 -17.30
CA LYS A 118 -8.19 9.12 -18.04
C LYS A 118 -6.74 8.86 -18.47
N GLY A 119 -6.18 7.68 -18.19
CA GLY A 119 -4.83 7.29 -18.61
C GLY A 119 -3.70 7.86 -17.74
N TYR A 120 -4.00 8.59 -16.68
CA TYR A 120 -2.99 9.30 -15.88
C TYR A 120 -2.42 8.48 -14.70
N VAL A 121 -2.76 7.20 -14.59
CA VAL A 121 -2.28 6.31 -13.53
C VAL A 121 -1.37 5.25 -14.12
N THR A 122 -0.09 5.29 -13.75
CA THR A 122 0.86 4.25 -14.16
C THR A 122 0.54 2.90 -13.51
N PRO A 123 0.99 1.76 -14.07
CA PRO A 123 0.84 0.45 -13.44
C PRO A 123 1.34 0.44 -11.99
N VAL A 124 0.65 -0.32 -11.12
CA VAL A 124 0.98 -0.43 -9.70
C VAL A 124 2.41 -0.95 -9.53
N LYS A 125 3.22 -0.23 -8.73
CA LYS A 125 4.63 -0.57 -8.48
C LYS A 125 4.81 -1.22 -7.11
N ASP A 126 5.68 -2.22 -7.03
CA ASP A 126 6.08 -2.85 -5.77
C ASP A 126 7.31 -2.14 -5.18
N GLN A 127 7.09 -1.43 -4.06
CA GLN A 127 8.12 -0.66 -3.36
C GLN A 127 9.04 -1.51 -2.49
N VAL A 128 8.66 -2.74 -2.15
CA VAL A 128 9.46 -3.61 -1.27
C VAL A 128 10.60 -4.27 -2.05
N ARG A 129 10.38 -4.55 -3.34
CA ARG A 129 11.38 -5.17 -4.23
C ARG A 129 12.47 -4.21 -4.69
N ARG A 130 12.15 -2.92 -4.82
CA ARG A 130 13.12 -1.88 -5.16
C ARG A 130 13.61 -1.27 -3.86
N ARG A 131 14.90 -1.38 -3.55
CA ARG A 131 15.55 -0.66 -2.43
C ARG A 131 15.60 0.86 -2.70
N LEU A 132 14.48 1.45 -3.11
CA LEU A 132 14.32 2.87 -3.32
C LEU A 132 13.58 3.44 -2.11
N PRO A 133 14.05 4.58 -1.56
CA PRO A 133 13.37 5.22 -0.45
C PRO A 133 11.93 5.57 -0.84
N LEU A 134 10.98 5.26 0.06
CA LEU A 134 9.55 5.37 -0.16
C LEU A 134 9.07 6.79 -0.57
N PHE A 135 9.87 7.82 -0.28
CA PHE A 135 9.63 9.21 -0.65
C PHE A 135 9.67 9.47 -2.16
N LEU A 136 10.35 8.62 -2.93
CA LEU A 136 10.49 8.83 -4.36
C LEU A 136 9.21 8.48 -5.12
N PHE A 137 8.39 7.56 -4.64
CA PHE A 137 7.23 7.12 -5.42
C PHE A 137 6.11 8.18 -5.56
N PRO A 138 5.71 8.92 -4.52
CA PRO A 138 4.74 10.01 -4.67
C PRO A 138 5.27 11.14 -5.57
N GLN A 139 6.53 11.54 -5.38
CA GLN A 139 7.13 12.64 -6.15
C GLN A 139 7.34 12.26 -7.62
N PHE A 140 7.79 11.03 -7.90
CA PHE A 140 7.93 10.54 -9.27
C PHE A 140 6.57 10.34 -9.95
N LEU A 141 5.54 9.87 -9.24
CA LEU A 141 4.19 9.78 -9.81
C LEU A 141 3.62 11.16 -10.14
N LEU A 142 3.81 12.15 -9.27
CA LEU A 142 3.35 13.51 -9.51
C LEU A 142 4.08 14.18 -10.68
N LEU A 143 5.40 13.96 -10.81
CA LEU A 143 6.17 14.46 -11.94
C LEU A 143 5.77 13.80 -13.26
N MET A 144 5.57 12.47 -13.26
CA MET A 144 5.06 11.76 -14.44
C MET A 144 3.66 12.28 -14.82
N PHE A 145 2.77 12.44 -13.84
CA PHE A 145 1.43 12.98 -14.03
C PHE A 145 1.47 14.40 -14.63
N GLN A 146 2.32 15.29 -14.12
CA GLN A 146 2.44 16.66 -14.62
C GLN A 146 3.06 16.72 -16.03
N MET A 147 4.03 15.86 -16.34
CA MET A 147 4.61 15.79 -17.69
C MET A 147 3.59 15.28 -18.72
N GLU A 148 2.77 14.28 -18.37
CA GLU A 148 1.75 13.71 -19.25
C GLU A 148 0.64 14.73 -19.56
N ILE A 149 0.18 15.47 -18.55
CA ILE A 149 -0.79 16.58 -18.73
C ILE A 149 -0.23 17.67 -19.65
N ASN A 150 1.06 18.00 -19.52
CA ASN A 150 1.69 19.03 -20.33
C ASN A 150 1.84 18.60 -21.81
N GLN A 151 2.02 17.30 -22.09
CA GLN A 151 2.04 16.74 -23.45
C GLN A 151 0.64 16.66 -24.08
N SER A 152 -0.40 16.30 -23.30
CA SER A 152 -1.78 16.30 -23.81
C SER A 152 -2.32 17.73 -24.06
N GLY A 153 -1.88 18.71 -23.27
CA GLY A 153 -2.23 20.12 -23.45
C GLY A 153 -1.54 20.81 -24.64
N SER A 154 -0.46 20.26 -25.15
CA SER A 154 0.25 20.78 -26.35
C SER A 154 -0.32 20.23 -27.65
N SER A 155 -0.96 19.06 -27.64
CA SER A 155 -1.70 18.53 -28.81
C SER A 155 -2.95 19.37 -29.16
N LEU A 156 -3.61 19.97 -28.16
CA LEU A 156 -4.81 20.79 -28.36
C LEU A 156 -4.52 22.25 -28.80
N ARG A 157 -3.26 22.68 -28.92
CA ARG A 157 -2.91 24.03 -29.41
C ARG A 157 -2.58 24.07 -30.90
N ASN A 158 -2.42 22.93 -31.57
CA ASN A 158 -2.02 22.87 -32.99
C ASN A 158 -3.19 22.62 -33.97
N THR A 159 -4.44 22.62 -33.50
CA THR A 159 -5.63 22.48 -34.35
C THR A 159 -6.45 23.76 -34.50
N ALA A 160 -5.99 24.90 -33.95
CA ALA A 160 -6.60 26.21 -34.14
C ALA A 160 -5.75 27.05 -35.11
N ALA A 161 -5.63 26.61 -36.36
CA ALA A 161 -5.07 27.43 -37.42
C ALA A 161 -5.81 27.14 -38.74
N LEU A 162 -6.34 28.23 -39.31
CA LEU A 162 -6.95 28.40 -40.64
C LEU A 162 -8.46 28.09 -40.73
N ASP A 163 -9.25 29.07 -40.31
CA ASP A 163 -10.59 29.34 -40.86
C ASP A 163 -10.41 30.17 -42.15
N PRO A 164 -10.83 29.70 -43.35
CA PRO A 164 -10.58 30.38 -44.60
C PRO A 164 -11.63 31.44 -45.01
N ASP A 165 -12.67 31.71 -44.21
CA ASP A 165 -13.82 32.54 -44.64
C ASP A 165 -13.97 33.87 -43.90
N HIS A 166 -12.89 34.66 -43.76
CA HIS A 166 -13.01 36.05 -43.29
C HIS A 166 -12.79 37.08 -44.42
N PRO A 167 -13.84 37.74 -44.91
CA PRO A 167 -13.70 38.82 -45.89
C PRO A 167 -13.16 40.09 -45.22
N TYR A 168 -12.12 40.66 -45.83
CA TYR A 168 -11.54 41.95 -45.50
C TYR A 168 -12.55 43.09 -45.68
N GLN A 169 -12.60 44.01 -44.72
CA GLN A 169 -12.96 45.41 -44.97
C GLN A 169 -11.92 46.33 -44.34
N PRO A 170 -11.31 47.26 -45.11
CA PRO A 170 -10.49 48.33 -44.57
C PRO A 170 -11.31 49.61 -44.44
N LEU A 171 -11.20 50.31 -43.31
CA LEU A 171 -11.57 51.72 -43.22
C LEU A 171 -10.52 52.51 -42.44
N LEU A 172 -9.94 53.45 -43.21
CA LEU A 172 -9.29 54.73 -42.92
C LEU A 172 -9.01 55.12 -41.45
#